data_AF-A0A0B1TBT7-F1
#
_entry.id   AF-A0A0B1TBT7-F1
#
_cell.length_a   1.000
_cell.length_b   1.000
_cell.length_c   1.000
_cell.angle_alpha   90.00
_cell.angle_beta   90.00
_cell.angle_gamma   90.00
#
_symmetry.space_group_name_H-M   'P 1'
#
loop_
_entity.id
_entity.type
_entity.pdbx_description
1 polymer ?
#
loop_
_entity_poly.entity_id
_entity_poly.type
_entity_poly.pdbx_seq_one_letter_code
_entity_poly.pdbx_strand_id
1 'polypeptide(L)'
;MKYCNCVALFTRAFFRWDSNLTEPELVSVMYEWMNQIKNHAVTYNESEQVIRYQEKDAANLKEYLNLVRWDATEIGCASVNKTENGQHKLRAYCLIDKPALKENDVVYSVGDGGCPKDLCPAGFTCSFFGMCKKIQ
;
A
#
# COMPACT_ATOMS: atom_id res chain seq x y z
N MET A 1 12.95 30.53 -8.64
CA MET A 1 12.18 29.29 -8.38
C MET A 1 12.48 28.85 -6.96
N LYS A 2 11.48 28.94 -6.07
CA LYS A 2 11.62 28.47 -4.68
C LYS A 2 11.54 26.94 -4.70
N TYR A 3 12.63 26.29 -4.34
CA TYR A 3 12.63 24.87 -4.00
C TYR A 3 11.66 24.69 -2.83
N CYS A 4 10.56 23.98 -3.04
CA CYS A 4 9.78 23.45 -1.94
C CYS A 4 10.59 22.25 -1.40
N ASN A 5 11.50 22.54 -0.46
CA ASN A 5 12.07 21.53 0.42
C ASN A 5 10.93 20.97 1.26
N CYS A 6 10.21 19.97 0.74
CA CYS A 6 9.45 19.07 1.59
C CYS A 6 10.46 18.22 2.36
N VAL A 7 11.08 18.82 3.39
CA VAL A 7 11.51 18.07 4.57
C VAL A 7 10.20 17.62 5.21
N ALA A 8 9.69 16.53 4.67
CA ALA A 8 8.47 15.88 5.08
C ALA A 8 8.77 15.18 6.42
N LEU A 9 8.69 15.95 7.51
CA LEU A 9 8.44 15.43 8.84
C LEU A 9 7.04 14.80 8.84
N PHE A 10 6.88 13.62 8.25
CA PHE A 10 5.62 12.91 8.24
C PHE A 10 5.85 11.49 8.74
N THR A 11 5.24 11.21 9.89
CA THR A 11 5.09 9.90 10.54
C THR A 11 4.22 8.92 9.74
N ARG A 12 3.99 9.15 8.43
CA ARG A 12 3.07 8.40 7.56
C ARG A 12 3.83 7.68 6.45
N ALA A 13 3.31 6.53 6.02
CA ALA A 13 3.95 5.71 5.00
C ALA A 13 4.03 6.46 3.66
N PHE A 14 5.23 6.49 3.07
CA PHE A 14 5.57 7.24 1.86
C PHE A 14 6.02 6.28 0.77
N PHE A 15 5.43 6.40 -0.42
CA PHE A 15 5.75 5.61 -1.62
C PHE A 15 6.20 6.52 -2.76
N ARG A 16 7.18 6.07 -3.55
CA ARG A 16 7.69 6.79 -4.73
C ARG A 16 7.93 5.80 -5.87
N TRP A 17 7.42 6.12 -7.06
CA TRP A 17 7.69 5.37 -8.29
C TRP A 17 7.94 6.34 -9.46
N ASP A 18 8.85 5.99 -10.38
CA ASP A 18 9.17 6.74 -11.59
C ASP A 18 8.95 5.79 -12.81
N SER A 19 7.94 6.04 -13.67
CA SER A 19 7.65 5.19 -14.86
C SER A 19 7.71 5.96 -16.19
N ASN A 20 8.15 5.29 -17.26
CA ASN A 20 8.34 5.82 -18.62
C ASN A 20 7.19 5.47 -19.62
N LEU A 21 5.97 5.23 -19.15
CA LEU A 21 4.83 4.90 -20.02
C LEU A 21 4.28 6.14 -20.74
N THR A 22 3.66 5.94 -21.90
CA THR A 22 3.16 7.02 -22.77
C THR A 22 2.03 7.85 -22.15
N GLU A 23 1.25 7.25 -21.25
CA GLU A 23 0.32 7.93 -20.32
C GLU A 23 0.20 7.11 -19.03
N PRO A 24 1.11 7.27 -18.06
CA PRO A 24 1.04 6.52 -16.82
C PRO A 24 -0.06 7.13 -15.96
N GLU A 25 -1.09 6.36 -15.64
CA GLU A 25 -2.11 6.74 -14.68
C GLU A 25 -1.69 6.33 -13.27
N LEU A 26 -2.26 6.97 -12.25
CA LEU A 26 -2.05 6.56 -10.86
C LEU A 26 -2.34 5.06 -10.65
N VAL A 27 -3.32 4.52 -11.38
CA VAL A 27 -3.72 3.11 -11.33
C VAL A 27 -2.59 2.18 -11.79
N SER A 28 -1.78 2.56 -12.78
CA SER A 28 -0.68 1.71 -13.24
C SER A 28 0.39 1.57 -12.16
N VAL A 29 0.66 2.63 -11.39
CA VAL A 29 1.61 2.58 -10.27
C VAL A 29 1.14 1.63 -9.17
N MET A 30 -0.14 1.70 -8.81
CA MET A 30 -0.71 0.79 -7.81
C MET A 30 -0.65 -0.67 -8.29
N TYR A 31 -0.88 -0.91 -9.58
CA TYR A 31 -0.76 -2.24 -10.18
C TYR A 31 0.68 -2.79 -10.10
N GLU A 32 1.69 -1.95 -10.36
CA GLU A 32 3.09 -2.34 -10.22
C GLU A 32 3.45 -2.70 -8.77
N TRP A 33 2.97 -1.92 -7.79
CA TRP A 33 3.15 -2.24 -6.37
C TRP A 33 2.50 -3.57 -6.01
N MET A 34 1.28 -3.84 -6.49
CA MET A 34 0.62 -5.14 -6.29
C MET A 34 1.40 -6.29 -6.92
N ASN A 35 2.07 -6.09 -8.05
CA ASN A 35 2.84 -7.14 -8.72
C ASN A 35 4.14 -7.52 -7.99
N GLN A 36 4.60 -6.73 -7.01
CA GLN A 36 5.83 -7.03 -6.26
C GLN A 36 5.77 -8.43 -5.61
N ILE A 37 4.60 -8.88 -5.15
CA ILE A 37 4.41 -10.21 -4.53
C ILE A 37 4.58 -11.38 -5.49
N LYS A 38 4.46 -11.17 -6.82
CA LYS A 38 4.70 -12.24 -7.80
C LYS A 38 6.17 -12.69 -7.83
N ASN A 39 7.07 -11.79 -7.46
CA ASN A 39 8.51 -11.99 -7.56
C ASN A 39 9.21 -12.10 -6.20
N HIS A 40 8.52 -11.78 -5.10
CA HIS A 40 9.09 -11.77 -3.76
C HIS A 40 8.11 -12.39 -2.77
N ALA A 41 8.62 -13.28 -1.91
CA ALA A 41 7.84 -13.88 -0.84
C ALA A 41 7.70 -12.92 0.35
N VAL A 42 6.55 -12.95 0.99
CA VAL A 42 6.30 -12.29 2.28
C VAL A 42 6.63 -13.25 3.43
N THR A 43 7.04 -12.72 4.59
CA THR A 43 7.22 -13.56 5.78
C THR A 43 5.87 -13.94 6.38
N TYR A 44 5.54 -15.22 6.25
CA TYR A 44 4.34 -15.84 6.82
C TYR A 44 4.66 -16.51 8.15
N ASN A 45 3.83 -16.24 9.17
CA ASN A 45 3.86 -16.94 10.43
C ASN A 45 2.73 -17.98 10.46
N GLU A 46 3.09 -19.26 10.35
CA GLU A 46 2.14 -20.38 10.29
C GLU A 46 1.34 -20.54 11.59
N SER A 47 1.97 -20.35 12.75
CA SER A 47 1.34 -20.57 14.04
C SER A 47 0.22 -19.57 14.34
N GLU A 48 0.39 -18.33 13.89
CA GLU A 48 -0.58 -17.25 14.09
C GLU A 48 -1.46 -17.01 12.86
N GLN A 49 -1.15 -17.65 11.74
CA GLN A 49 -1.80 -17.43 10.44
C GLN A 49 -1.80 -15.94 10.02
N VAL A 50 -0.64 -15.27 10.13
CA VAL A 50 -0.52 -13.84 9.77
C VAL A 50 0.70 -13.57 8.90
N ILE A 51 0.60 -12.55 8.05
CA ILE A 51 1.75 -11.92 7.40
C ILE A 51 2.29 -10.84 8.32
N ARG A 52 3.57 -10.92 8.66
CA ARG A 52 4.27 -9.93 9.48
C ARG A 52 5.25 -9.14 8.63
N TYR A 53 5.33 -7.85 8.90
CA TYR A 53 6.36 -7.01 8.32
C TYR A 53 7.73 -7.42 8.85
N GLN A 54 8.69 -7.57 7.95
CA GLN A 54 10.11 -7.76 8.26
C GLN A 54 10.92 -6.78 7.44
N GLU A 55 11.95 -6.17 8.03
CA GLU A 55 12.84 -5.22 7.35
C GLU A 55 13.50 -5.83 6.11
N LYS A 56 13.80 -7.14 6.12
CA LYS A 56 14.32 -7.87 4.97
C LYS A 56 13.35 -7.89 3.77
N ASP A 57 12.04 -7.91 4.03
CA ASP A 57 11.00 -7.94 3.00
C ASP A 57 10.74 -6.53 2.45
N ALA A 58 10.93 -5.51 3.29
CA ALA A 58 10.69 -4.10 2.96
C ALA A 58 11.55 -3.59 1.79
N ALA A 59 12.70 -4.21 1.51
CA ALA A 59 13.54 -3.82 0.39
C ALA A 59 12.80 -3.89 -0.97
N ASN A 60 11.87 -4.84 -1.12
CA ASN A 60 11.16 -5.08 -2.39
C ASN A 60 9.64 -5.00 -2.29
N LEU A 61 9.08 -5.07 -1.07
CA LEU A 61 7.64 -5.20 -0.84
C LEU A 61 7.04 -4.05 -0.03
N LYS A 62 7.79 -2.98 0.27
CA LYS A 62 7.30 -1.91 1.14
C LYS A 62 5.99 -1.29 0.65
N GLU A 63 5.88 -1.02 -0.64
CA GLU A 63 4.67 -0.45 -1.26
C GLU A 63 3.51 -1.44 -1.15
N TYR A 64 3.74 -2.70 -1.56
CA TYR A 64 2.77 -3.77 -1.43
C TYR A 64 2.25 -3.91 0.00
N LEU A 65 3.15 -4.07 0.97
CA LEU A 65 2.82 -4.33 2.37
C LEU A 65 2.01 -3.21 2.99
N ASN A 66 2.23 -1.96 2.61
CA ASN A 66 1.40 -0.87 3.11
C ASN A 66 0.04 -0.77 2.41
N LEU A 67 -0.04 -1.15 1.13
CA LEU A 67 -1.29 -1.13 0.37
C LEU A 67 -2.29 -2.17 0.89
N VAL A 68 -1.81 -3.34 1.32
CA VAL A 68 -2.65 -4.47 1.77
C VAL A 68 -2.85 -4.54 3.28
N ARG A 69 -2.53 -3.46 4.01
CA ARG A 69 -2.70 -3.42 5.46
C ARG A 69 -4.15 -3.61 5.86
N TRP A 70 -4.41 -4.58 6.72
CA TRP A 70 -5.76 -4.89 7.20
C TRP A 70 -6.41 -3.72 7.94
N ASP A 71 -5.61 -2.88 8.60
CA ASP A 71 -6.10 -1.83 9.47
C ASP A 71 -6.28 -0.48 8.76
N ALA A 72 -5.71 -0.30 7.56
CA ALA A 72 -5.80 0.94 6.79
C ALA A 72 -7.23 1.15 6.27
N THR A 73 -7.80 2.33 6.51
CA THR A 73 -9.19 2.65 6.14
C THR A 73 -9.30 3.75 5.10
N GLU A 74 -8.24 4.55 4.93
CA GLU A 74 -8.23 5.67 3.99
C GLU A 74 -6.89 5.73 3.26
N ILE A 75 -6.96 6.05 1.97
CA ILE A 75 -5.79 6.29 1.12
C ILE A 75 -5.99 7.59 0.34
N GLY A 76 -4.98 8.45 0.35
CA GLY A 76 -4.93 9.67 -0.42
C GLY A 76 -3.70 9.65 -1.32
N CYS A 77 -3.89 9.89 -2.61
CA CYS A 77 -2.79 9.90 -3.57
C CYS A 77 -2.73 11.22 -4.35
N ALA A 78 -1.52 11.59 -4.76
CA ALA A 78 -1.25 12.70 -5.64
C ALA A 78 -0.20 12.27 -6.68
N SER A 79 -0.31 12.77 -7.90
CA SER A 79 0.68 12.51 -8.93
C SER A 79 1.14 13.78 -9.63
N VAL A 80 2.37 13.73 -10.14
CA VAL A 80 2.97 14.77 -10.97
C VAL A 80 3.47 14.13 -12.25
N ASN A 81 2.98 14.63 -13.38
CA ASN A 81 3.46 14.29 -14.70
C ASN A 81 4.50 15.30 -15.15
N LYS A 82 5.67 14.83 -15.55
CA LYS A 82 6.74 15.68 -16.08
C LYS A 82 7.39 15.02 -17.29
N THR A 83 7.54 15.76 -18.38
CA THR A 83 8.36 15.32 -19.52
C THR A 83 9.80 15.76 -19.29
N GLU A 84 10.74 14.82 -19.24
CA GLU A 84 12.18 15.08 -19.15
C GLU A 84 12.89 14.34 -20.28
N ASN A 85 13.69 15.07 -21.09
CA ASN A 85 14.43 14.50 -22.22
C ASN A 85 13.55 13.71 -23.23
N GLY A 86 12.31 14.18 -23.46
CA GLY A 86 11.35 13.51 -24.33
C GLY A 86 10.68 12.27 -23.73
N GLN A 87 10.97 11.91 -22.47
CA GLN A 87 10.31 10.82 -21.75
C GLN A 87 9.26 11.37 -20.79
N HIS A 88 8.06 10.80 -20.82
CA HIS A 88 7.00 11.09 -19.85
C HIS A 88 7.31 10.35 -18.55
N LYS A 89 7.51 11.10 -17.46
CA LYS A 89 7.69 10.56 -16.12
C LYS A 89 6.45 10.87 -15.28
N LEU A 90 5.79 9.83 -14.80
CA LEU A 90 4.81 9.94 -13.72
C LEU A 90 5.54 9.70 -12.41
N ARG A 91 5.33 10.62 -11.47
CA ARG A 91 5.63 10.39 -10.07
C ARG A 91 4.34 10.38 -9.27
N ALA A 92 4.06 9.26 -8.59
CA ALA A 92 2.94 9.13 -7.68
C ALA A 92 3.41 9.10 -6.23
N TYR A 93 2.60 9.69 -5.36
CA TYR A 93 2.73 9.67 -3.92
C TYR A 93 1.39 9.22 -3.35
N CYS A 94 1.40 8.20 -2.49
CA CYS A 94 0.22 7.77 -1.75
C CYS A 94 0.53 7.78 -0.26
N LEU A 95 -0.47 8.16 0.53
CA LEU A 95 -0.44 8.16 1.98
C LEU A 95 -1.65 7.39 2.48
N ILE A 96 -1.46 6.61 3.55
CA ILE A 96 -2.54 5.94 4.27
C ILE A 96 -2.78 6.60 5.64
N ASP A 97 -3.90 6.29 6.28
CA ASP A 97 -4.27 6.74 7.62
C ASP A 97 -3.48 6.08 8.75
N LYS A 98 -2.34 5.46 8.44
CA LYS A 98 -1.53 4.67 9.37
C LYS A 98 -0.07 5.14 9.46
N PRO A 99 0.56 4.92 10.63
CA PRO A 99 2.00 5.11 10.76
C PRO A 99 2.76 4.12 9.88
N ALA A 100 4.04 4.41 9.61
CA ALA A 100 4.91 3.45 8.92
C ALA A 100 4.96 2.11 9.68
N LEU A 101 4.95 1.00 8.93
CA LEU A 101 5.14 -0.35 9.47
C LEU A 101 6.48 -0.47 10.19
N LYS A 102 6.48 -1.18 11.31
CA LYS A 102 7.64 -1.51 12.13
C LYS A 102 7.88 -3.02 12.09
N GLU A 103 9.09 -3.41 12.46
CA GLU A 103 9.47 -4.82 12.57
C GLU A 103 8.45 -5.62 13.38
N ASN A 104 8.01 -6.75 12.83
CA ASN A 104 6.99 -7.65 13.35
C ASN A 104 5.54 -7.13 13.36
N ASP A 105 5.24 -5.93 12.84
CA ASP A 105 3.85 -5.47 12.71
C ASP A 105 3.02 -6.46 11.87
N VAL A 106 1.79 -6.73 12.29
CA VAL A 106 0.86 -7.58 11.52
C VAL A 106 0.33 -6.77 10.34
N VAL A 107 0.54 -7.29 9.12
CA VAL A 107 0.11 -6.64 7.88
C VAL A 107 -1.29 -7.08 7.49
N TYR A 108 -1.57 -8.38 7.52
CA TYR A 108 -2.92 -8.96 7.43
C TYR A 108 -2.92 -10.41 7.91
N SER A 109 -4.09 -10.90 8.31
CA SER A 109 -4.31 -12.31 8.64
C SER A 109 -4.60 -13.13 7.39
N VAL A 110 -4.08 -14.35 7.34
CA VAL A 110 -4.35 -15.34 6.31
C VAL A 110 -5.54 -16.18 6.78
N GLY A 111 -6.54 -16.35 5.93
CA GLY A 111 -7.73 -17.16 6.22
C GLY A 111 -8.34 -17.70 4.94
N ASP A 112 -9.59 -18.19 5.03
CA ASP A 112 -10.30 -18.84 3.92
C ASP A 112 -10.77 -17.88 2.80
N GLY A 113 -10.36 -16.61 2.85
CA GLY A 113 -10.68 -15.58 1.86
C GLY A 113 -11.25 -14.32 2.50
N GLY A 114 -12.23 -13.72 1.83
CA GLY A 114 -12.89 -12.49 2.30
C GLY A 114 -13.52 -12.63 3.69
N CYS A 115 -13.91 -11.49 4.27
CA CYS A 115 -14.57 -11.46 5.58
C CYS A 115 -15.72 -12.48 5.67
N PRO A 116 -15.74 -13.36 6.68
CA PRO A 116 -16.96 -14.05 7.08
C PRO A 116 -17.97 -12.97 7.53
N LYS A 117 -19.28 -13.18 7.30
CA LYS A 117 -20.33 -12.16 7.44
C LYS A 117 -20.33 -11.38 8.77
N ASP A 118 -19.69 -11.90 9.82
CA ASP A 118 -19.70 -11.33 11.19
C ASP A 118 -18.30 -11.08 11.79
N LEU A 119 -17.22 -11.19 11.00
CA LEU A 119 -15.83 -11.05 11.49
C LEU A 119 -15.22 -9.65 11.28
N CYS A 120 -16.00 -8.72 10.71
CA CYS A 120 -15.57 -7.34 10.57
C CYS A 120 -15.58 -6.61 11.93
N PRO A 121 -14.64 -5.67 12.16
CA PRO A 121 -14.67 -4.83 13.37
C PRO A 121 -15.99 -4.08 13.53
N ALA A 122 -16.31 -3.69 14.77
CA ALA A 122 -17.50 -2.92 15.07
C ALA A 122 -17.57 -1.64 14.20
N GLY A 123 -18.73 -1.40 13.59
CA GLY A 123 -18.95 -0.30 12.65
C GLY A 123 -18.62 -0.62 11.19
N PHE A 124 -18.23 -1.86 10.88
CA PHE A 124 -17.99 -2.35 9.53
C PHE A 124 -18.89 -3.55 9.19
N THR A 125 -19.22 -3.69 7.92
CA THR A 125 -19.96 -4.83 7.35
C THR A 125 -19.14 -5.46 6.24
N CYS A 126 -19.33 -6.75 5.98
CA CYS A 126 -18.63 -7.42 4.90
C CYS A 126 -19.18 -7.01 3.53
N SER A 127 -18.34 -6.44 2.68
CA SER A 127 -18.71 -6.09 1.30
C SER A 127 -18.70 -7.31 0.39
N PHE A 128 -19.34 -7.18 -0.78
CA PHE A 128 -19.34 -8.21 -1.82
C PHE A 128 -17.94 -8.66 -2.25
N PHE A 129 -16.94 -7.78 -2.16
CA PHE A 129 -15.54 -8.08 -2.52
C PHE A 129 -14.76 -8.78 -1.40
N GLY A 130 -15.42 -9.19 -0.30
CA GLY A 130 -14.74 -9.84 0.81
C GLY A 130 -13.91 -8.91 1.68
N MET A 131 -14.07 -7.59 1.53
CA MET A 131 -13.43 -6.57 2.38
C MET A 131 -14.45 -5.95 3.33
N CYS A 132 -14.00 -5.61 4.55
CA CYS A 132 -14.81 -4.90 5.53
C CYS A 132 -15.02 -3.44 5.10
N LYS A 133 -16.27 -3.03 4.94
CA LYS A 133 -16.70 -1.69 4.56
C LYS A 133 -17.38 -1.00 5.74
N LYS A 134 -17.04 0.26 5.99
CA LYS A 134 -17.70 1.07 7.03
C LYS A 134 -19.21 1.17 6.76
N ILE A 135 -20.02 0.96 7.80
CA ILE A 135 -21.47 1.18 7.75
C ILE A 135 -21.68 2.70 7.73
N GLN A 136 -22.32 3.20 6.68
CA GLN A 136 -22.66 4.63 6.51
C GLN A 136 -24.00 4.93 7.17
#